data_AF-A0A8T7BHF8-F1
#
_entry.id   AF-A0A8T7BHF8-F1
#
_cell.length_a   1.000
_cell.length_b   1.000
_cell.length_c   1.000
_cell.angle_alpha   90.00
_cell.angle_beta   90.00
_cell.angle_gamma   90.00
#
_symmetry.space_group_name_H-M   'P 1'
#
loop_
_entity.id
_entity.type
_entity.pdbx_description
1 polymer ?
#
loop_
_entity_poly.entity_id
_entity_poly.type
_entity_poly.pdbx_seq_one_letter_code
_entity_poly.pdbx_strand_id
1 'polypeptide(L)'
;MQLSRMITSLLLRCAPLALAVSISACSYKSVPTVAVVPTAPVTELPAFNTSLFATHQGTIARADIHRLTEAQQAAFLAYFNDPANQSTLPYRRLADYLSIVLDGFRYSNATYTASETLQTHSGNCLSLTNLTAGLAILAGVDFGFQLLDQNTAYDLTGNLFIRSDHMRAVLKDEERAISPDSIFNTRSVIRIDYFVSDGLRYIDDISPAQQSSMYFSNIAAELLQDNQIDEAFAYAQRALQENPLNASALNTIGILHRRRGDDEGAERIFAHGVLHFPNSSTFARNLILLMESQSRVAEARQIERQHRAKDRDNPWHAIHNAWVAHDQGEYQEAINYYREALALAPDLHRVHMLLAVSYYKAKNVRAAAREFEAALAKADSPEASGLYQAKLAALLQQK
;
A
#
# COMPACT_ATOMS: atom_id res chain seq x y z
N MET A 1 6.88 -44.49 5.35
CA MET A 1 7.95 -43.51 5.62
C MET A 1 8.04 -42.35 4.61
N GLN A 2 7.64 -42.51 3.34
CA GLN A 2 7.66 -41.40 2.36
C GLN A 2 6.55 -40.35 2.54
N LEU A 3 5.33 -40.74 2.92
CA LEU A 3 4.23 -39.78 3.17
C LEU A 3 4.52 -38.83 4.35
N SER A 4 5.07 -39.35 5.45
CA SER A 4 5.41 -38.54 6.64
C SER A 4 6.49 -37.49 6.34
N ARG A 5 7.47 -37.79 5.48
CA ARG A 5 8.48 -36.80 5.04
C ARG A 5 7.88 -35.70 4.16
N MET A 6 6.89 -36.04 3.33
CA MET A 6 6.19 -35.09 2.45
C MET A 6 5.25 -34.16 3.23
N ILE A 7 4.54 -34.70 4.24
CA ILE A 7 3.70 -33.93 5.18
C ILE A 7 4.54 -32.97 6.02
N THR A 8 5.72 -33.40 6.45
CA THR A 8 6.66 -32.57 7.23
C THR A 8 7.23 -31.44 6.36
N SER A 9 7.56 -31.67 5.09
CA SER A 9 8.08 -30.61 4.21
C SER A 9 7.07 -29.50 3.88
N LEU A 10 5.76 -29.82 3.87
CA LEU A 10 4.70 -28.84 3.61
C LEU A 10 4.53 -27.83 4.78
N LEU A 11 4.92 -28.22 5.99
CA LEU A 11 4.77 -27.42 7.21
C LEU A 11 6.00 -26.55 7.53
N LEU A 12 7.14 -26.81 6.89
CA LEU A 12 8.47 -26.34 7.35
C LEU A 12 9.14 -25.27 6.48
N ARG A 13 8.62 -24.94 5.30
CA ARG A 13 9.23 -23.90 4.45
C ARG A 13 8.84 -22.50 4.92
N CYS A 14 9.69 -21.90 5.75
CA CYS A 14 9.75 -20.46 5.97
C CYS A 14 10.99 -19.94 5.24
N ALA A 15 10.83 -19.08 4.24
CA ALA A 15 11.95 -18.32 3.68
C ALA A 15 12.08 -17.03 4.50
N PRO A 16 13.23 -16.75 5.15
CA PRO A 16 13.42 -15.52 5.89
C PRO A 16 13.83 -14.36 4.95
N LEU A 17 13.67 -13.13 5.47
CA LEU A 17 13.88 -11.80 4.87
C LEU A 17 12.72 -11.24 4.04
N ALA A 18 11.80 -10.54 4.70
CA ALA A 18 10.78 -9.74 4.01
C ALA A 18 11.19 -8.27 3.85
N LEU A 19 11.48 -7.84 2.62
CA LEU A 19 11.61 -6.42 2.24
C LEU A 19 10.27 -5.69 2.43
N ALA A 20 10.26 -4.45 2.90
CA ALA A 20 9.02 -3.69 3.08
C ALA A 20 8.77 -2.77 1.88
N VAL A 21 7.59 -2.84 1.26
CA VAL A 21 7.12 -1.93 0.20
C VAL A 21 5.99 -1.08 0.79
N SER A 22 5.90 0.20 0.43
CA SER A 22 4.71 0.99 0.75
C SER A 22 4.02 1.42 -0.53
N ILE A 23 2.70 1.45 -0.52
CA ILE A 23 1.83 1.94 -1.58
C ILE A 23 1.23 3.23 -0.99
N SER A 24 1.67 4.39 -1.53
CA SER A 24 1.86 5.75 -0.95
C SER A 24 0.70 6.37 -0.13
N ALA A 25 0.82 7.43 0.71
CA ALA A 25 1.71 8.62 0.78
C ALA A 25 1.92 9.19 2.21
N CYS A 26 2.86 10.15 2.31
CA CYS A 26 3.40 10.83 3.50
C CYS A 26 2.56 10.87 4.79
N SER A 27 3.10 10.27 5.87
CA SER A 27 2.64 10.48 7.24
C SER A 27 3.25 11.76 7.82
N TYR A 28 2.43 12.72 8.23
CA TYR A 28 2.80 13.77 9.19
C TYR A 28 1.76 13.76 10.32
N LYS A 29 2.22 13.57 11.57
CA LYS A 29 1.47 13.91 12.78
C LYS A 29 2.08 15.18 13.36
N SER A 30 1.25 16.18 13.60
CA SER A 30 1.62 17.44 14.25
C SER A 30 2.17 17.18 15.65
N VAL A 31 3.45 17.51 15.85
CA VAL A 31 4.07 17.67 17.18
C VAL A 31 4.02 19.15 17.54
N PRO A 32 3.80 19.55 18.82
CA PRO A 32 3.82 20.95 19.22
C PRO A 32 5.17 21.57 18.85
N THR A 33 5.12 22.78 18.29
CA THR A 33 6.24 23.56 17.77
C THR A 33 7.42 23.63 18.73
N VAL A 34 8.44 22.81 18.48
CA VAL A 34 9.83 23.12 18.80
C VAL A 34 10.44 23.64 17.50
N ALA A 35 11.06 24.82 17.55
CA ALA A 35 11.63 25.50 16.38
C ALA A 35 12.57 24.55 15.62
N VAL A 36 12.12 24.09 14.46
CA VAL A 36 12.92 23.31 13.52
C VAL A 36 13.75 24.29 12.70
N VAL A 37 15.07 24.19 12.83
CA VAL A 37 16.02 24.83 11.90
C VAL A 37 15.64 24.41 10.48
N PRO A 38 15.44 25.33 9.53
CA PRO A 38 15.02 24.98 8.18
C PRO A 38 16.13 24.19 7.49
N THR A 39 16.01 22.87 7.45
CA THR A 39 16.81 22.02 6.56
C THR A 39 16.36 22.24 5.13
N ALA A 40 17.31 22.46 4.22
CA ALA A 40 17.09 22.73 2.81
C ALA A 40 16.05 21.79 2.17
N PRO A 41 15.29 22.25 1.16
CA PRO A 41 14.29 21.43 0.49
C PRO A 41 14.96 20.20 -0.14
N VAL A 42 14.40 19.03 0.18
CA VAL A 42 14.80 17.72 -0.35
C VAL A 42 14.47 17.68 -1.84
N THR A 43 15.46 17.91 -2.71
CA THR A 43 15.25 17.83 -4.17
C THR A 43 16.26 16.96 -4.92
N GLU A 44 17.39 16.61 -4.32
CA GLU A 44 18.39 15.76 -4.99
C GLU A 44 18.23 14.30 -4.59
N LEU A 45 17.62 13.52 -5.48
CA LEU A 45 17.58 12.06 -5.36
C LEU A 45 19.00 11.48 -5.51
N PRO A 46 19.35 10.39 -4.82
CA PRO A 46 20.61 9.73 -5.02
C PRO A 46 20.70 9.19 -6.47
N ALA A 47 21.89 9.18 -7.04
CA ALA A 47 22.09 8.61 -8.37
C ALA A 47 21.79 7.10 -8.38
N PHE A 48 20.89 6.68 -9.26
CA PHE A 48 20.53 5.28 -9.50
C PHE A 48 21.42 4.67 -10.57
N ASN A 49 21.92 3.46 -10.35
CA ASN A 49 22.59 2.68 -11.39
C ASN A 49 21.56 2.10 -12.37
N THR A 50 21.17 2.90 -13.38
CA THR A 50 20.17 2.52 -14.38
C THR A 50 20.63 1.41 -15.31
N SER A 51 21.95 1.16 -15.43
CA SER A 51 22.51 0.12 -16.31
C SER A 51 22.15 -1.31 -15.89
N LEU A 52 21.66 -1.49 -14.66
CA LEU A 52 21.19 -2.77 -14.13
C LEU A 52 19.81 -3.17 -14.67
N PHE A 53 19.11 -2.25 -15.33
CA PHE A 53 17.72 -2.42 -15.76
C PHE A 53 17.61 -2.31 -17.28
N ALA A 54 16.85 -3.21 -17.88
CA ALA A 54 16.60 -3.17 -19.31
C ALA A 54 15.75 -1.95 -19.68
N THR A 55 15.96 -1.42 -20.89
CA THR A 55 15.10 -0.35 -21.42
C THR A 55 13.70 -0.90 -21.68
N HIS A 56 12.70 -0.38 -20.97
CA HIS A 56 11.29 -0.74 -21.15
C HIS A 56 10.60 0.16 -22.19
N GLN A 57 9.51 -0.30 -22.82
CA GLN A 57 8.70 0.43 -23.83
C GLN A 57 7.94 1.66 -23.29
N GLY A 58 8.42 2.28 -22.21
CA GLY A 58 7.81 3.43 -21.57
C GLY A 58 6.68 3.04 -20.62
N THR A 59 6.19 4.03 -19.89
CA THR A 59 5.00 3.95 -19.03
C THR A 59 3.84 4.64 -19.74
N ILE A 60 2.60 4.41 -19.29
CA ILE A 60 1.46 5.15 -19.83
C ILE A 60 1.65 6.66 -19.63
N ALA A 61 1.07 7.47 -20.52
CA ALA A 61 1.09 8.92 -20.35
C ALA A 61 0.23 9.33 -19.15
N ARG A 62 0.59 10.44 -18.50
CA ARG A 62 -0.18 10.95 -17.34
C ARG A 62 -1.65 11.20 -17.69
N ALA A 63 -1.93 11.71 -18.90
CA ALA A 63 -3.28 11.96 -19.37
C ALA A 63 -4.13 10.67 -19.52
N ASP A 64 -3.48 9.53 -19.77
CA ASP A 64 -4.17 8.25 -19.94
C ASP A 64 -4.70 7.68 -18.62
N ILE A 65 -4.16 8.09 -17.47
CA ILE A 65 -4.62 7.64 -16.14
C ILE A 65 -6.12 7.93 -15.95
N HIS A 66 -6.56 9.10 -16.41
CA HIS A 66 -7.94 9.59 -16.26
C HIS A 66 -8.77 9.47 -17.55
N ARG A 67 -8.19 8.93 -18.63
CA ARG A 67 -8.87 8.84 -19.92
C ARG A 67 -9.92 7.74 -19.91
N LEU A 68 -11.11 8.09 -20.39
CA LEU A 68 -12.22 7.16 -20.67
C LEU A 68 -12.27 6.87 -22.19
N THR A 69 -12.75 5.69 -22.57
CA THR A 69 -13.04 5.38 -23.98
C THR A 69 -14.19 6.23 -24.51
N GLU A 70 -14.28 6.44 -25.82
CA GLU A 70 -15.37 7.22 -26.44
C GLU A 70 -16.76 6.70 -26.06
N ALA A 71 -16.93 5.37 -25.98
CA ALA A 71 -18.19 4.75 -25.57
C ALA A 71 -18.55 5.07 -24.10
N GLN A 72 -17.57 5.01 -23.20
CA GLN A 72 -17.75 5.36 -21.79
C GLN A 72 -18.07 6.85 -21.62
N GLN A 73 -17.38 7.71 -22.38
CA GLN A 73 -17.65 9.16 -22.39
C GLN A 73 -19.09 9.43 -22.84
N ALA A 74 -19.51 8.82 -23.95
CA ALA A 74 -20.86 8.98 -24.49
C ALA A 74 -21.94 8.49 -23.51
N ALA A 75 -21.74 7.34 -22.86
CA ALA A 75 -22.67 6.80 -21.87
C ALA A 75 -22.82 7.74 -20.66
N PHE A 76 -21.70 8.25 -20.13
CA PHE A 76 -21.74 9.22 -19.04
C PHE A 76 -22.40 10.52 -19.45
N LEU A 77 -22.03 11.09 -20.60
CA LEU A 77 -22.58 12.37 -21.07
C LEU A 77 -24.07 12.26 -21.40
N ALA A 78 -24.56 11.09 -21.82
CA ALA A 78 -25.98 10.84 -22.02
C ALA A 78 -26.75 10.95 -20.69
N TYR A 79 -26.26 10.32 -19.62
CA TYR A 79 -26.83 10.50 -18.28
C TYR A 79 -26.68 11.95 -17.79
N PHE A 80 -25.45 12.48 -17.84
CA PHE A 80 -25.13 13.77 -17.23
C PHE A 80 -25.94 14.90 -17.87
N ASN A 81 -26.11 14.87 -19.20
CA ASN A 81 -26.84 15.90 -19.92
C ASN A 81 -28.34 15.65 -20.08
N ASP A 82 -28.86 14.52 -19.60
CA ASP A 82 -30.29 14.20 -19.68
C ASP A 82 -31.13 15.33 -19.06
N PRO A 83 -32.17 15.85 -19.76
CA PRO A 83 -33.06 16.88 -19.23
C PRO A 83 -33.63 16.57 -17.83
N ALA A 84 -33.85 15.29 -17.51
CA ALA A 84 -34.33 14.85 -16.20
C ALA A 84 -33.33 15.14 -15.06
N ASN A 85 -32.04 15.23 -15.38
CA ASN A 85 -30.97 15.46 -14.41
C ASN A 85 -30.56 16.94 -14.32
N GLN A 86 -30.89 17.78 -15.30
CA GLN A 86 -30.41 19.18 -15.41
C GLN A 86 -30.85 20.10 -14.25
N SER A 87 -31.88 19.73 -13.48
CA SER A 87 -32.25 20.48 -12.27
C SER A 87 -31.27 20.31 -11.11
N THR A 88 -30.39 19.31 -11.19
CA THR A 88 -29.37 19.00 -10.18
C THR A 88 -28.04 19.66 -10.55
N LEU A 89 -27.36 20.25 -9.56
CA LEU A 89 -26.06 20.91 -9.77
C LEU A 89 -25.02 19.94 -10.38
N PRO A 90 -24.11 20.40 -11.25
CA PRO A 90 -23.13 19.56 -11.95
C PRO A 90 -22.37 18.57 -11.06
N TYR A 91 -21.80 19.04 -9.94
CA TYR A 91 -21.03 18.18 -9.02
C TYR A 91 -21.90 17.12 -8.32
N ARG A 92 -23.20 17.38 -8.12
CA ARG A 92 -24.17 16.42 -7.58
C ARG A 92 -24.56 15.39 -8.63
N ARG A 93 -24.85 15.80 -9.87
CA ARG A 93 -25.11 14.85 -10.96
C ARG A 93 -23.98 13.86 -11.15
N LEU A 94 -22.74 14.32 -11.06
CA LEU A 94 -21.57 13.44 -11.11
C LEU A 94 -21.55 12.46 -9.93
N ALA A 95 -21.80 12.94 -8.70
CA ALA A 95 -21.89 12.08 -7.54
C ALA A 95 -23.01 11.03 -7.66
N ASP A 96 -24.18 11.43 -8.18
CA ASP A 96 -25.33 10.56 -8.39
C ASP A 96 -24.99 9.49 -9.44
N TYR A 97 -24.34 9.86 -10.55
CA TYR A 97 -23.85 8.90 -11.54
C TYR A 97 -22.85 7.91 -10.93
N LEU A 98 -21.89 8.40 -10.14
CA LEU A 98 -20.93 7.56 -9.44
C LEU A 98 -21.65 6.59 -8.49
N SER A 99 -22.71 7.01 -7.80
CA SER A 99 -23.48 6.11 -6.94
C SER A 99 -24.11 4.93 -7.70
N ILE A 100 -24.50 5.14 -8.95
CA ILE A 100 -25.03 4.10 -9.84
C ILE A 100 -23.90 3.17 -10.31
N VAL A 101 -22.79 3.75 -10.78
CA VAL A 101 -21.62 2.98 -11.25
C VAL A 101 -21.01 2.14 -10.14
N LEU A 102 -21.04 2.64 -8.91
CA LEU A 102 -20.46 1.98 -7.75
C LEU A 102 -21.38 0.92 -7.12
N ASP A 103 -22.62 0.77 -7.61
CA ASP A 103 -23.45 -0.34 -7.19
C ASP A 103 -22.81 -1.68 -7.61
N GLY A 104 -22.57 -2.54 -6.64
CA GLY A 104 -21.85 -3.80 -6.83
C GLY A 104 -20.34 -3.69 -7.09
N PHE A 105 -19.73 -2.51 -6.93
CA PHE A 105 -18.30 -2.29 -7.14
C PHE A 105 -17.45 -3.01 -6.08
N ARG A 106 -16.42 -3.73 -6.52
CA ARG A 106 -15.62 -4.63 -5.65
C ARG A 106 -14.25 -4.04 -5.34
N TYR A 107 -13.87 -4.02 -4.06
CA TYR A 107 -12.50 -3.68 -3.70
C TYR A 107 -11.55 -4.76 -4.23
N SER A 108 -10.45 -4.34 -4.84
CA SER A 108 -9.34 -5.21 -5.21
C SER A 108 -8.03 -4.50 -4.93
N ASN A 109 -6.95 -5.26 -4.71
CA ASN A 109 -5.64 -4.67 -4.48
C ASN A 109 -5.04 -4.00 -5.74
N ALA A 110 -5.55 -4.35 -6.93
CA ALA A 110 -5.11 -3.79 -8.21
C ALA A 110 -5.44 -2.30 -8.36
N THR A 111 -4.51 -1.57 -8.97
CA THR A 111 -4.66 -0.17 -9.35
C THR A 111 -4.99 -0.04 -10.82
N TYR A 112 -6.13 0.57 -11.13
CA TYR A 112 -6.63 0.73 -12.49
C TYR A 112 -6.69 2.20 -12.94
N THR A 113 -6.61 2.41 -14.26
CA THR A 113 -7.00 3.68 -14.91
C THR A 113 -8.50 3.92 -14.76
N ALA A 114 -8.97 5.13 -15.12
CA ALA A 114 -10.40 5.46 -15.12
C ALA A 114 -11.21 4.49 -16.01
N SER A 115 -10.73 4.22 -17.22
CA SER A 115 -11.39 3.31 -18.17
C SER A 115 -11.48 1.88 -17.63
N GLU A 116 -10.38 1.35 -17.10
CA GLU A 116 -10.33 -0.01 -16.55
C GLU A 116 -11.23 -0.13 -15.32
N THR A 117 -11.23 0.84 -14.42
CA THR A 117 -12.08 0.87 -13.22
C THR A 117 -13.56 0.74 -13.60
N LEU A 118 -13.99 1.48 -14.62
CA LEU A 118 -15.37 1.43 -15.11
C LEU A 118 -15.69 0.12 -15.85
N GLN A 119 -14.70 -0.50 -16.48
CA GLN A 119 -14.88 -1.76 -17.21
C GLN A 119 -14.94 -2.98 -16.27
N THR A 120 -14.06 -3.02 -15.27
CA THR A 120 -13.94 -4.16 -14.34
C THR A 120 -14.95 -4.10 -13.21
N HIS A 121 -15.52 -2.93 -12.93
CA HIS A 121 -16.33 -2.67 -11.73
C HIS A 121 -15.59 -3.07 -10.45
N SER A 122 -14.26 -2.91 -10.45
CA SER A 122 -13.41 -3.19 -9.31
C SER A 122 -12.17 -2.30 -9.29
N GLY A 123 -11.54 -2.19 -8.12
CA GLY A 123 -10.30 -1.43 -7.96
C GLY A 123 -10.09 -1.00 -6.52
N ASN A 124 -8.89 -0.51 -6.22
CA ASN A 124 -8.58 0.14 -4.94
C ASN A 124 -9.06 1.61 -4.91
N CYS A 125 -8.76 2.31 -3.81
CA CYS A 125 -9.13 3.72 -3.61
C CYS A 125 -8.58 4.65 -4.71
N LEU A 126 -7.38 4.37 -5.21
CA LEU A 126 -6.76 5.16 -6.27
C LEU A 126 -7.45 4.97 -7.61
N SER A 127 -7.92 3.75 -7.90
CA SER A 127 -8.73 3.42 -9.08
C SER A 127 -10.04 4.20 -9.10
N LEU A 128 -10.76 4.22 -7.97
CA LEU A 128 -11.97 5.03 -7.80
C LEU A 128 -11.68 6.53 -7.98
N THR A 129 -10.54 6.98 -7.45
CA THR A 129 -10.11 8.36 -7.58
C THR A 129 -9.79 8.72 -9.04
N ASN A 130 -9.16 7.81 -9.79
CA ASN A 130 -8.90 7.97 -11.23
C ASN A 130 -10.20 8.09 -12.03
N LEU A 131 -11.17 7.20 -11.78
CA LEU A 131 -12.48 7.24 -12.41
C LEU A 131 -13.21 8.56 -12.12
N THR A 132 -13.23 8.96 -10.84
CA THR A 132 -13.88 10.21 -10.40
C THR A 132 -13.26 11.42 -11.10
N ALA A 133 -11.92 11.48 -11.16
CA ALA A 133 -11.21 12.56 -11.87
C ALA A 133 -11.51 12.57 -13.37
N GLY A 134 -11.50 11.40 -14.02
CA GLY A 134 -11.82 11.29 -15.46
C GLY A 134 -13.21 11.80 -15.81
N LEU A 135 -14.22 11.44 -15.00
CA LEU A 135 -15.59 11.91 -15.19
C LEU A 135 -15.74 13.40 -14.83
N ALA A 136 -15.06 13.89 -13.79
CA ALA A 136 -15.06 15.30 -13.43
C ALA A 136 -14.45 16.20 -14.52
N ILE A 137 -13.32 15.76 -15.10
CA ILE A 137 -12.68 16.45 -16.24
C ILE A 137 -13.66 16.52 -17.43
N LEU A 138 -14.33 15.40 -17.74
CA LEU A 138 -15.28 15.33 -18.85
C LEU A 138 -16.52 16.21 -18.64
N ALA A 139 -16.98 16.32 -17.39
CA ALA A 139 -18.14 17.12 -17.00
C ALA A 139 -17.83 18.61 -16.78
N GLY A 140 -16.55 18.99 -16.72
CA GLY A 140 -16.13 20.34 -16.31
C GLY A 140 -16.51 20.65 -14.86
N VAL A 141 -16.33 19.70 -13.94
CA VAL A 141 -16.62 19.86 -12.51
C VAL A 141 -15.32 20.03 -11.73
N ASP A 142 -15.19 21.10 -10.92
CA ASP A 142 -14.05 21.28 -10.00
C ASP A 142 -13.92 20.11 -9.01
N PHE A 143 -12.69 19.65 -8.81
CA PHE A 143 -12.38 18.53 -7.94
C PHE A 143 -11.03 18.67 -7.23
N GLY A 144 -10.76 17.77 -6.31
CA GLY A 144 -9.48 17.66 -5.62
C GLY A 144 -9.28 16.26 -5.05
N PHE A 145 -8.11 16.06 -4.45
CA PHE A 145 -7.72 14.79 -3.85
C PHE A 145 -7.33 15.03 -2.40
N GLN A 146 -7.72 14.11 -1.52
CA GLN A 146 -7.37 14.17 -0.11
C GLN A 146 -6.73 12.89 0.34
N LEU A 147 -5.66 13.02 1.11
CA LEU A 147 -5.02 11.93 1.83
C LEU A 147 -5.67 11.77 3.21
N LEU A 148 -5.91 10.53 3.61
CA LEU A 148 -6.57 10.21 4.87
C LEU A 148 -5.74 9.22 5.69
N ASP A 149 -5.80 9.40 6.99
CA ASP A 149 -5.35 8.44 7.98
C ASP A 149 -6.51 7.47 8.23
N GLN A 150 -6.39 6.29 7.61
CA GLN A 150 -7.19 5.12 7.93
C GLN A 150 -6.37 4.14 8.75
N ASN A 151 -7.04 3.21 9.45
CA ASN A 151 -6.41 1.99 9.94
C ASN A 151 -5.59 1.40 8.81
N THR A 152 -4.27 1.62 8.88
CA THR A 152 -3.37 1.38 7.76
C THR A 152 -3.46 -0.09 7.37
N ALA A 153 -3.80 -0.36 6.11
CA ALA A 153 -3.89 -1.72 5.64
C ALA A 153 -2.47 -2.27 5.47
N TYR A 154 -2.22 -3.43 6.08
CA TYR A 154 -0.96 -4.15 5.95
C TYR A 154 -1.21 -5.44 5.22
N ASP A 155 -0.26 -5.81 4.37
CA ASP A 155 -0.21 -7.12 3.74
C ASP A 155 1.21 -7.70 3.86
N LEU A 156 1.33 -9.02 3.81
CA LEU A 156 2.59 -9.73 3.78
C LEU A 156 2.54 -10.75 2.66
N THR A 157 2.99 -10.36 1.47
CA THR A 157 3.02 -11.23 0.29
C THR A 157 4.43 -11.72 -0.01
N GLY A 158 4.65 -13.03 0.04
CA GLY A 158 5.97 -13.63 -0.20
C GLY A 158 7.01 -13.15 0.81
N ASN A 159 7.93 -12.30 0.37
CA ASN A 159 8.91 -11.62 1.20
C ASN A 159 8.75 -10.10 1.12
N LEU A 160 7.53 -9.62 0.87
CA LEU A 160 7.19 -8.21 0.80
C LEU A 160 6.21 -7.87 1.92
N PHE A 161 6.58 -6.95 2.81
CA PHE A 161 5.67 -6.34 3.79
C PHE A 161 5.11 -5.07 3.20
N ILE A 162 3.82 -5.07 2.86
CA ILE A 162 3.15 -3.98 2.17
C ILE A 162 2.37 -3.14 3.17
N ARG A 163 2.51 -1.82 3.05
CA ARG A 163 1.69 -0.84 3.75
C ARG A 163 0.91 -0.02 2.73
N SER A 164 -0.40 0.03 2.86
CA SER A 164 -1.28 0.83 1.99
C SER A 164 -1.93 1.95 2.79
N ASP A 165 -1.76 3.19 2.32
CA ASP A 165 -2.47 4.35 2.86
C ASP A 165 -3.75 4.62 2.03
N HIS A 166 -4.64 5.50 2.54
CA HIS A 166 -5.93 5.76 1.90
C HIS A 166 -6.05 7.17 1.36
N MET A 167 -6.68 7.32 0.19
CA MET A 167 -6.99 8.61 -0.40
C MET A 167 -8.38 8.61 -1.02
N ARG A 168 -8.92 9.81 -1.25
CA ARG A 168 -10.24 10.00 -1.85
C ARG A 168 -10.28 11.16 -2.82
N ALA A 169 -11.28 11.16 -3.69
CA ALA A 169 -11.63 12.31 -4.52
C ALA A 169 -12.67 13.20 -3.81
N VAL A 170 -12.61 14.50 -4.08
CA VAL A 170 -13.56 15.49 -3.57
C VAL A 170 -14.09 16.31 -4.73
N LEU A 171 -15.40 16.26 -4.96
CA LEU A 171 -16.11 17.09 -5.91
C LEU A 171 -16.50 18.40 -5.23
N LYS A 172 -16.28 19.52 -5.92
CA LYS A 172 -16.48 20.87 -5.38
C LYS A 172 -17.58 21.59 -6.15
N ASP A 173 -18.34 22.38 -5.42
CA ASP A 173 -19.31 23.30 -5.99
C ASP A 173 -18.59 24.55 -6.57
N GLU A 174 -18.92 24.88 -7.82
CA GLU A 174 -18.41 26.07 -8.51
C GLU A 174 -19.25 27.34 -8.21
N GLU A 175 -20.50 27.19 -7.77
CA GLU A 175 -21.53 28.26 -7.78
C GLU A 175 -21.75 29.01 -6.45
N ARG A 176 -20.69 29.28 -5.68
CA ARG A 176 -20.76 30.39 -4.70
C ARG A 176 -19.81 31.51 -5.09
N ALA A 177 -20.37 32.44 -5.87
CA ALA A 177 -19.88 33.80 -5.93
C ALA A 177 -19.69 34.31 -4.50
N ILE A 178 -18.46 34.69 -4.20
CA ILE A 178 -18.03 35.22 -2.92
C ILE A 178 -18.85 36.48 -2.67
N SER A 179 -19.78 36.44 -1.71
CA SER A 179 -20.25 37.70 -1.12
C SER A 179 -19.08 38.23 -0.28
N PRO A 180 -18.60 39.47 -0.53
CA PRO A 180 -17.51 40.08 0.25
C PRO A 180 -17.78 40.12 1.75
N ASP A 181 -19.06 39.99 2.16
CA ASP A 181 -19.52 40.09 3.53
C ASP A 181 -19.71 38.73 4.24
N SER A 182 -19.42 37.59 3.58
CA SER A 182 -19.61 36.27 4.20
C SER A 182 -18.41 35.86 5.05
N ILE A 183 -18.62 35.84 6.37
CA ILE A 183 -17.64 35.40 7.38
C ILE A 183 -17.47 33.86 7.39
N PHE A 184 -18.44 33.13 6.79
CA PHE A 184 -18.42 31.67 6.68
C PHE A 184 -18.25 31.24 5.21
N ASN A 185 -17.00 31.20 4.77
CA ASN A 185 -16.61 30.77 3.42
C ASN A 185 -16.35 29.26 3.39
N THR A 186 -17.38 28.45 3.16
CA THR A 186 -17.19 27.01 2.87
C THR A 186 -17.89 26.67 1.56
N ARG A 187 -17.11 26.26 0.56
CA ARG A 187 -17.65 25.65 -0.67
C ARG A 187 -18.31 24.32 -0.28
N SER A 188 -19.48 24.03 -0.86
CA SER A 188 -20.10 22.71 -0.72
C SER A 188 -19.20 21.67 -1.39
N VAL A 189 -18.96 20.54 -0.71
CA VAL A 189 -18.13 19.45 -1.25
C VAL A 189 -18.82 18.10 -1.08
N ILE A 190 -18.59 17.19 -2.03
CA ILE A 190 -18.97 15.77 -1.93
C ILE A 190 -17.69 14.95 -1.95
N ARG A 191 -17.55 14.06 -0.96
CA ARG A 191 -16.39 13.17 -0.82
C ARG A 191 -16.76 11.82 -1.42
N ILE A 192 -16.00 11.38 -2.41
CA ILE A 192 -16.17 10.07 -3.05
C ILE A 192 -15.14 9.13 -2.44
N ASP A 193 -15.62 8.20 -1.61
CA ASP A 193 -14.78 7.32 -0.81
C ASP A 193 -15.35 5.89 -0.82
N TYR A 194 -14.45 4.91 -0.86
CA TYR A 194 -14.78 3.49 -0.76
C TYR A 194 -15.27 3.13 0.65
N PHE A 195 -14.64 3.72 1.67
CA PHE A 195 -14.91 3.44 3.07
C PHE A 195 -15.74 4.58 3.63
N VAL A 196 -17.07 4.43 3.61
CA VAL A 196 -17.98 5.34 4.30
C VAL A 196 -17.93 5.02 5.79
N SER A 197 -16.80 5.31 6.45
CA SER A 197 -16.62 5.08 7.88
C SER A 197 -16.53 6.40 8.66
N ASP A 198 -17.26 6.47 9.77
CA ASP A 198 -17.08 7.49 10.79
C ASP A 198 -15.73 7.26 11.48
N GLY A 199 -14.70 8.01 11.11
CA GLY A 199 -13.36 7.88 11.69
C GLY A 199 -12.20 8.27 10.78
N LEU A 200 -12.44 8.59 9.51
CA LEU A 200 -11.39 9.02 8.59
C LEU A 200 -10.82 10.36 9.00
N ARG A 201 -9.54 10.38 9.39
CA ARG A 201 -8.86 11.63 9.73
C ARG A 201 -8.18 12.18 8.49
N TYR A 202 -8.63 13.36 8.04
CA TYR A 202 -7.97 14.11 6.98
C TYR A 202 -6.50 14.39 7.34
N ILE A 203 -5.61 14.18 6.38
CA ILE A 203 -4.18 14.49 6.50
C ILE A 203 -3.88 15.76 5.73
N ASP A 204 -4.06 15.73 4.41
CA ASP A 204 -3.67 16.82 3.52
C ASP A 204 -4.42 16.75 2.18
N ASP A 205 -4.48 17.87 1.47
CA ASP A 205 -4.89 17.93 0.08
C ASP A 205 -3.66 17.59 -0.78
N ILE A 206 -3.85 16.77 -1.81
CA ILE A 206 -2.75 16.39 -2.71
C ILE A 206 -2.97 16.93 -4.12
N SER A 207 -1.87 17.36 -4.75
CA SER A 207 -1.87 17.85 -6.12
C SER A 207 -2.09 16.70 -7.13
N PRO A 208 -2.56 17.02 -8.35
CA PRO A 208 -2.64 16.03 -9.43
C PRO A 208 -1.30 15.35 -9.77
N ALA A 209 -0.17 16.04 -9.56
CA ALA A 209 1.17 15.46 -9.74
C ALA A 209 1.49 14.42 -8.65
N GLN A 210 1.17 14.73 -7.39
CA GLN A 210 1.27 13.76 -6.29
C GLN A 210 0.38 12.54 -6.55
N GLN A 211 -0.87 12.75 -6.96
CA GLN A 211 -1.79 11.65 -7.28
C GLN A 211 -1.27 10.78 -8.44
N SER A 212 -0.76 11.38 -9.52
CA SER A 212 -0.16 10.63 -10.64
C SER A 212 1.09 9.86 -10.20
N SER A 213 1.91 10.46 -9.34
CA SER A 213 3.07 9.79 -8.72
C SER A 213 2.66 8.57 -7.89
N MET A 214 1.58 8.68 -7.10
CA MET A 214 1.03 7.56 -6.35
C MET A 214 0.58 6.43 -7.29
N TYR A 215 -0.09 6.76 -8.40
CA TYR A 215 -0.49 5.77 -9.41
C TYR A 215 0.72 4.99 -9.94
N PHE A 216 1.73 5.69 -10.45
CA PHE A 216 2.93 5.02 -10.97
C PHE A 216 3.66 4.23 -9.88
N SER A 217 3.66 4.70 -8.62
CA SER A 217 4.26 3.98 -7.49
C SER A 217 3.49 2.70 -7.13
N ASN A 218 2.17 2.70 -7.22
CA ASN A 218 1.35 1.51 -6.98
C ASN A 218 1.62 0.46 -8.06
N ILE A 219 1.58 0.86 -9.33
CA ILE A 219 1.90 -0.03 -10.45
C ILE A 219 3.31 -0.60 -10.32
N ALA A 220 4.30 0.22 -9.90
CA ALA A 220 5.65 -0.28 -9.63
C ALA A 220 5.70 -1.33 -8.51
N ALA A 221 4.90 -1.17 -7.46
CA ALA A 221 4.81 -2.13 -6.37
C ALA A 221 4.16 -3.44 -6.82
N GLU A 222 3.08 -3.37 -7.61
CA GLU A 222 2.38 -4.53 -8.19
C GLU A 222 3.33 -5.31 -9.12
N LEU A 223 4.01 -4.63 -10.05
CA LEU A 223 5.02 -5.24 -10.94
C LEU A 223 6.18 -5.87 -10.15
N LEU A 224 6.59 -5.26 -9.04
CA LEU A 224 7.62 -5.83 -8.16
C LEU A 224 7.14 -7.12 -7.47
N GLN A 225 5.88 -7.18 -7.04
CA GLN A 225 5.27 -8.40 -6.50
C GLN A 225 5.27 -9.53 -7.54
N ASP A 226 4.94 -9.19 -8.80
CA ASP A 226 4.93 -10.11 -9.94
C ASP A 226 6.33 -10.40 -10.51
N ASN A 227 7.37 -9.86 -9.87
CA ASN A 227 8.77 -10.04 -10.24
C ASN A 227 9.13 -9.50 -11.64
N GLN A 228 8.36 -8.55 -12.17
CA GLN A 228 8.63 -7.79 -13.39
C GLN A 228 9.57 -6.62 -13.08
N ILE A 229 10.84 -6.94 -12.79
CA ILE A 229 11.83 -6.01 -12.23
C ILE A 229 12.09 -4.78 -13.12
N ASP A 230 12.26 -4.96 -14.43
CA ASP A 230 12.60 -3.86 -15.34
C ASP A 230 11.43 -2.88 -15.53
N GLU A 231 10.22 -3.41 -15.66
CA GLU A 231 8.98 -2.63 -15.72
C GLU A 231 8.75 -1.87 -14.41
N ALA A 232 8.88 -2.55 -13.26
CA ALA A 232 8.74 -1.94 -11.95
C ALA A 232 9.70 -0.75 -11.77
N PHE A 233 10.94 -0.87 -12.26
CA PHE A 233 11.91 0.23 -12.22
C PHE A 233 11.47 1.42 -13.06
N ALA A 234 11.01 1.19 -14.29
CA ALA A 234 10.52 2.25 -15.16
C ALA A 234 9.33 3.01 -14.53
N TYR A 235 8.37 2.28 -13.94
CA TYR A 235 7.23 2.88 -13.25
C TYR A 235 7.64 3.63 -11.97
N ALA A 236 8.57 3.10 -11.17
CA ALA A 236 9.07 3.79 -9.99
C ALA A 236 9.83 5.07 -10.34
N GLN A 237 10.63 5.05 -11.41
CA GLN A 237 11.28 6.27 -11.94
C GLN A 237 10.25 7.29 -12.40
N ARG A 238 9.20 6.86 -13.11
CA ARG A 238 8.11 7.73 -13.54
C ARG A 238 7.40 8.39 -12.35
N ALA A 239 7.18 7.64 -11.27
CA ALA A 239 6.60 8.17 -10.05
C ALA A 239 7.46 9.30 -9.45
N LEU A 240 8.78 9.13 -9.41
CA LEU A 240 9.70 10.16 -8.90
C LEU A 240 9.84 11.37 -9.83
N GLN A 241 9.65 11.19 -11.14
CA GLN A 241 9.56 12.32 -12.09
C GLN A 241 8.32 13.18 -11.86
N GLU A 242 7.17 12.56 -11.54
CA GLU A 242 5.95 13.29 -11.19
C GLU A 242 6.05 13.95 -9.81
N ASN A 243 6.69 13.29 -8.85
CA ASN A 243 6.92 13.83 -7.51
C ASN A 243 8.19 13.22 -6.88
N PRO A 244 9.30 13.98 -6.78
CA PRO A 244 10.54 13.51 -6.17
C PRO A 244 10.41 13.15 -4.68
N LEU A 245 9.35 13.62 -4.00
CA LEU A 245 9.07 13.32 -2.59
C LEU A 245 8.25 12.03 -2.41
N ASN A 246 8.06 11.22 -3.44
CA ASN A 246 7.38 9.94 -3.30
C ASN A 246 8.29 8.90 -2.63
N ALA A 247 8.18 8.81 -1.30
CA ALA A 247 8.91 7.85 -0.47
C ALA A 247 8.72 6.39 -0.92
N SER A 248 7.50 6.01 -1.32
CA SER A 248 7.20 4.65 -1.78
C SER A 248 7.96 4.30 -3.04
N ALA A 249 7.95 5.19 -4.03
CA ALA A 249 8.67 4.98 -5.28
C ALA A 249 10.17 4.85 -5.06
N LEU A 250 10.76 5.74 -4.24
CA LEU A 250 12.18 5.67 -3.89
C LEU A 250 12.52 4.35 -3.17
N ASN A 251 11.66 3.91 -2.26
CA ASN A 251 11.83 2.65 -1.56
C ASN A 251 11.74 1.44 -2.51
N THR A 252 10.80 1.45 -3.45
CA THR A 252 10.68 0.43 -4.50
C THR A 252 11.96 0.35 -5.34
N ILE A 253 12.56 1.50 -5.72
CA ILE A 253 13.86 1.52 -6.42
C ILE A 253 14.95 0.86 -5.56
N GLY A 254 15.05 1.18 -4.27
CA GLY A 254 16.04 0.54 -3.37
C GLY A 254 15.89 -0.98 -3.32
N ILE A 255 14.65 -1.49 -3.30
CA ILE A 255 14.37 -2.93 -3.34
C ILE A 255 14.78 -3.55 -4.68
N LEU A 256 14.50 -2.87 -5.79
CA LEU A 256 14.85 -3.32 -7.13
C LEU A 256 16.37 -3.42 -7.29
N HIS A 257 17.14 -2.46 -6.77
CA HIS A 257 18.60 -2.53 -6.72
C HIS A 257 19.08 -3.76 -5.94
N ARG A 258 18.51 -4.01 -4.75
CA ARG A 258 18.82 -5.21 -3.96
C ARG A 258 18.50 -6.50 -4.72
N ARG A 259 17.38 -6.56 -5.45
CA ARG A 259 17.02 -7.74 -6.29
C ARG A 259 17.99 -7.95 -7.46
N ARG A 260 18.66 -6.90 -7.93
CA ARG A 260 19.74 -6.97 -8.93
C ARG A 260 21.13 -7.22 -8.33
N GLY A 261 21.22 -7.40 -7.01
CA GLY A 261 22.48 -7.60 -6.29
C GLY A 261 23.30 -6.33 -6.06
N ASP A 262 22.74 -5.15 -6.35
CA ASP A 262 23.38 -3.85 -6.07
C ASP A 262 23.07 -3.41 -4.63
N ASP A 263 23.67 -4.13 -3.68
CA ASP A 263 23.49 -3.88 -2.25
C ASP A 263 24.03 -2.50 -1.83
N GLU A 264 25.14 -2.03 -2.43
CA GLU A 264 25.69 -0.70 -2.16
C GLU A 264 24.75 0.42 -2.66
N GLY A 265 24.18 0.26 -3.85
CA GLY A 265 23.14 1.16 -4.36
C GLY A 265 21.90 1.17 -3.48
N ALA A 266 21.43 -0.02 -3.09
CA ALA A 266 20.28 -0.15 -2.20
C ALA A 266 20.53 0.50 -0.83
N GLU A 267 21.70 0.30 -0.22
CA GLU A 267 22.07 0.92 1.06
C GLU A 267 22.07 2.44 0.97
N ARG A 268 22.66 3.03 -0.08
CA ARG A 268 22.64 4.49 -0.31
C ARG A 268 21.22 5.03 -0.42
N ILE A 269 20.35 4.33 -1.14
CA ILE A 269 18.94 4.72 -1.32
C ILE A 269 18.18 4.63 0.01
N PHE A 270 18.32 3.54 0.76
CA PHE A 270 17.64 3.38 2.04
C PHE A 270 18.17 4.37 3.09
N ALA A 271 19.48 4.62 3.15
CA ALA A 271 20.06 5.62 4.05
C ALA A 271 19.58 7.05 3.72
N HIS A 272 19.51 7.40 2.44
CA HIS A 272 18.88 8.65 2.00
C HIS A 272 17.41 8.71 2.46
N GLY A 273 16.68 7.60 2.29
CA GLY A 273 15.31 7.44 2.75
C GLY A 273 15.13 7.72 4.24
N VAL A 274 15.98 7.11 5.07
CA VAL A 274 16.01 7.29 6.54
C VAL A 274 16.22 8.75 6.93
N LEU A 275 17.11 9.46 6.22
CA LEU A 275 17.46 10.85 6.52
C LEU A 275 16.34 11.83 6.10
N HIS A 276 15.78 11.64 4.91
CA HIS A 276 14.91 12.64 4.28
C HIS A 276 13.41 12.35 4.42
N PHE A 277 13.04 11.11 4.77
CA PHE A 277 11.65 10.73 5.05
C PHE A 277 11.51 10.21 6.48
N PRO A 278 11.74 11.06 7.50
CA PRO A 278 11.87 10.62 8.90
C PRO A 278 10.58 10.04 9.51
N ASN A 279 9.45 10.13 8.80
CA ASN A 279 8.15 9.57 9.17
C ASN A 279 7.84 8.27 8.40
N SER A 280 8.68 7.88 7.44
CA SER A 280 8.61 6.59 6.74
C SER A 280 9.56 5.62 7.42
N SER A 281 8.99 4.63 8.11
CA SER A 281 9.78 3.57 8.69
C SER A 281 10.24 2.51 7.71
N THR A 282 9.63 2.44 6.53
CA THR A 282 9.94 1.47 5.48
C THR A 282 11.44 1.46 5.12
N PHE A 283 12.05 2.64 5.04
CA PHE A 283 13.47 2.77 4.74
C PHE A 283 14.37 2.20 5.85
N ALA A 284 14.10 2.54 7.11
CA ALA A 284 14.86 2.04 8.24
C ALA A 284 14.80 0.50 8.31
N ARG A 285 13.63 -0.07 8.05
CA ARG A 285 13.41 -1.53 8.02
C ARG A 285 14.22 -2.21 6.92
N ASN A 286 14.16 -1.67 5.70
CA ASN A 286 14.92 -2.23 4.58
C ASN A 286 16.42 -2.11 4.79
N LEU A 287 16.88 -1.02 5.42
CA LEU A 287 18.28 -0.85 5.81
C LEU A 287 18.70 -1.89 6.87
N ILE A 288 17.88 -2.10 7.91
CA ILE A 288 18.11 -3.12 8.95
C ILE A 288 18.23 -4.50 8.31
N LEU A 289 17.28 -4.89 7.46
CA LEU A 289 17.27 -6.20 6.80
C LEU A 289 18.47 -6.39 5.86
N LEU A 290 18.91 -5.33 5.19
CA LEU A 290 20.10 -5.36 4.35
C LEU A 290 21.36 -5.57 5.20
N MET A 291 21.53 -4.78 6.27
CA MET A 291 22.64 -4.92 7.21
C MET A 291 22.69 -6.30 7.87
N GLU A 292 21.54 -6.83 8.30
CA GLU A 292 21.44 -8.18 8.86
C GLU A 292 21.84 -9.25 7.84
N SER A 293 21.42 -9.14 6.57
CA SER A 293 21.83 -10.08 5.52
C SER A 293 23.35 -10.05 5.25
N GLN A 294 24.01 -8.97 5.60
CA GLN A 294 25.47 -8.80 5.52
C GLN A 294 26.19 -9.10 6.85
N SER A 295 25.50 -9.68 7.83
CA SER A 295 26.01 -9.95 9.19
C SER A 295 26.43 -8.69 9.98
N ARG A 296 26.01 -7.49 9.57
CA ARG A 296 26.25 -6.20 10.24
C ARG A 296 25.23 -5.94 11.36
N VAL A 297 25.05 -6.92 12.24
CA VAL A 297 23.98 -6.93 13.27
C VAL A 297 24.09 -5.77 14.26
N ALA A 298 25.31 -5.35 14.61
CA ALA A 298 25.50 -4.24 15.55
C ALA A 298 25.00 -2.90 14.99
N GLU A 299 25.24 -2.64 13.71
CA GLU A 299 24.77 -1.45 12.99
C GLU A 299 23.24 -1.49 12.82
N ALA A 300 22.69 -2.65 12.42
CA ALA A 300 21.26 -2.85 12.31
C ALA A 300 20.52 -2.51 13.62
N ARG A 301 21.04 -3.01 14.76
CA ARG A 301 20.47 -2.69 16.09
C ARG A 301 20.56 -1.21 16.45
N GLN A 302 21.55 -0.48 15.93
CA GLN A 302 21.65 0.97 16.15
C GLN A 302 20.55 1.71 15.41
N ILE A 303 20.33 1.39 14.12
CA ILE A 303 19.22 1.94 13.34
C ILE A 303 17.88 1.61 14.00
N GLU A 304 17.70 0.36 14.42
CA GLU A 304 16.48 -0.07 15.11
C GLU A 304 16.21 0.76 16.37
N ARG A 305 17.21 0.96 17.25
CA ARG A 305 17.05 1.79 18.46
C ARG A 305 16.67 3.24 18.13
N GLN A 306 17.19 3.80 17.06
CA GLN A 306 16.90 5.18 16.64
C GLN A 306 15.48 5.34 16.11
N HIS A 307 14.92 4.30 15.48
CA HIS A 307 13.65 4.39 14.76
C HIS A 307 12.47 3.69 15.46
N ARG A 308 12.71 2.82 16.46
CA ARG A 308 11.69 2.04 17.18
C ARG A 308 10.52 2.86 17.72
N ALA A 309 10.79 4.05 18.28
CA ALA A 309 9.73 4.87 18.88
C ALA A 309 8.69 5.35 17.85
N LYS A 310 9.09 5.52 16.58
CA LYS A 310 8.21 5.98 15.50
C LYS A 310 7.39 4.86 14.88
N ASP A 311 7.70 3.61 15.22
CA ASP A 311 7.13 2.41 14.63
C ASP A 311 6.21 1.61 15.54
N ARG A 312 5.89 2.15 16.73
CA ARG A 312 5.13 1.44 17.76
C ARG A 312 3.75 0.97 17.32
N ASP A 313 3.13 1.66 16.36
CA ASP A 313 1.79 1.33 15.84
C ASP A 313 1.85 0.48 14.55
N ASN A 314 3.01 -0.09 14.22
CA ASN A 314 3.20 -0.86 12.99
C ASN A 314 3.67 -2.29 13.29
N PRO A 315 2.99 -3.33 12.78
CA PRO A 315 3.19 -4.72 13.19
C PRO A 315 4.54 -5.31 12.78
N TRP A 316 5.28 -4.67 11.85
CA TRP A 316 6.49 -5.24 11.29
C TRP A 316 7.56 -5.59 12.32
N HIS A 317 7.80 -4.76 13.35
CA HIS A 317 8.83 -5.07 14.35
C HIS A 317 8.49 -6.36 15.11
N ALA A 318 7.22 -6.52 15.48
CA ALA A 318 6.74 -7.72 16.10
C ALA A 318 6.84 -8.92 15.14
N ILE A 319 6.49 -8.76 13.86
CA ILE A 319 6.65 -9.81 12.85
C ILE A 319 8.12 -10.21 12.67
N HIS A 320 9.04 -9.24 12.57
CA HIS A 320 10.47 -9.47 12.41
C HIS A 320 11.07 -10.22 13.61
N ASN A 321 10.79 -9.75 14.82
CA ASN A 321 11.24 -10.43 16.04
C ASN A 321 10.64 -11.84 16.16
N ALA A 322 9.39 -12.03 15.72
CA ALA A 322 8.78 -13.34 15.68
C ALA A 322 9.49 -14.29 14.70
N TRP A 323 9.95 -13.80 13.54
CA TRP A 323 10.75 -14.59 12.60
C TRP A 323 12.09 -15.00 13.20
N VAL A 324 12.81 -14.05 13.80
CA VAL A 324 14.11 -14.30 14.43
C VAL A 324 13.98 -15.35 15.54
N ALA A 325 13.03 -15.16 16.46
CA ALA A 325 12.77 -16.12 17.54
C ALA A 325 12.34 -17.50 16.99
N HIS A 326 11.52 -17.53 15.94
CA HIS A 326 11.10 -18.79 15.33
C HIS A 326 12.28 -19.56 14.73
N ASP A 327 13.17 -18.88 14.01
CA ASP A 327 14.37 -19.47 13.38
C ASP A 327 15.34 -20.01 14.44
N GLN A 328 15.45 -19.32 15.58
CA GLN A 328 16.25 -19.74 16.74
C GLN A 328 15.61 -20.90 17.53
N GLY A 329 14.39 -21.33 17.17
CA GLY A 329 13.66 -22.39 17.86
C GLY A 329 12.94 -21.92 19.13
N GLU A 330 12.92 -20.62 19.39
CA GLU A 330 12.29 -19.96 20.54
C GLU A 330 10.79 -19.76 20.27
N TYR A 331 10.08 -20.86 20.02
CA TYR A 331 8.71 -20.82 19.51
C TYR A 331 7.72 -20.09 20.42
N GLN A 332 7.93 -20.14 21.74
CA GLN A 332 7.06 -19.45 22.71
C GLN A 332 7.19 -17.92 22.61
N GLU A 333 8.39 -17.43 22.34
CA GLU A 333 8.65 -16.00 22.14
C GLU A 333 8.11 -15.54 20.78
N ALA A 334 8.33 -16.34 19.73
CA ALA A 334 7.74 -16.11 18.42
C ALA A 334 6.20 -15.98 18.47
N ILE A 335 5.53 -16.84 19.27
CA ILE A 335 4.09 -16.78 19.50
C ILE A 335 3.67 -15.44 20.12
N ASN A 336 4.42 -14.93 21.10
CA ASN A 336 4.10 -13.67 21.77
C ASN A 336 4.22 -12.49 20.79
N TYR A 337 5.30 -12.46 20.01
CA TYR A 337 5.50 -11.44 19.01
C TYR A 337 4.47 -11.47 17.87
N TYR A 338 4.09 -12.65 17.36
CA TYR A 338 3.02 -12.72 16.36
C TYR A 338 1.66 -12.25 16.91
N ARG A 339 1.37 -12.49 18.19
CA ARG A 339 0.16 -11.95 18.84
C ARG A 339 0.19 -10.43 18.97
N GLU A 340 1.35 -9.86 19.29
CA GLU A 340 1.55 -8.41 19.29
C GLU A 340 1.31 -7.82 17.89
N ALA A 341 1.84 -8.46 16.85
CA ALA A 341 1.60 -8.06 15.47
C ALA A 341 0.10 -8.10 15.11
N LEU A 342 -0.61 -9.17 15.48
CA LEU A 342 -2.05 -9.33 15.22
C LEU A 342 -2.93 -8.40 16.07
N ALA A 343 -2.43 -7.89 17.19
CA ALA A 343 -3.13 -6.86 17.95
C ALA A 343 -3.16 -5.52 17.21
N LEU A 344 -2.14 -5.24 16.39
CA LEU A 344 -2.04 -4.05 15.55
C LEU A 344 -2.71 -4.24 14.18
N ALA A 345 -2.59 -5.44 13.60
CA ALA A 345 -3.11 -5.76 12.27
C ALA A 345 -3.78 -7.15 12.27
N PRO A 346 -5.04 -7.23 12.72
CA PRO A 346 -5.73 -8.51 12.92
C PRO A 346 -6.01 -9.25 11.61
N ASP A 347 -6.06 -8.56 10.47
CA ASP A 347 -6.44 -9.15 9.19
C ASP A 347 -5.27 -9.76 8.41
N LEU A 348 -4.05 -9.74 8.96
CA LEU A 348 -2.86 -10.36 8.36
C LEU A 348 -2.95 -11.89 8.39
N HIS A 349 -3.67 -12.47 7.42
CA HIS A 349 -3.87 -13.93 7.31
C HIS A 349 -2.54 -14.72 7.29
N ARG A 350 -1.48 -14.16 6.70
CA ARG A 350 -0.17 -14.80 6.70
C ARG A 350 0.50 -14.81 8.07
N VAL A 351 0.24 -13.80 8.91
CA VAL A 351 0.71 -13.79 10.30
C VAL A 351 -0.04 -14.83 11.12
N HIS A 352 -1.36 -15.00 10.91
CA HIS A 352 -2.10 -16.14 11.49
C HIS A 352 -1.49 -17.49 11.07
N MET A 353 -1.14 -17.66 9.80
CA MET A 353 -0.47 -18.87 9.31
C MET A 353 0.88 -19.10 10.00
N LEU A 354 1.71 -18.07 10.13
CA LEU A 354 3.01 -18.16 10.80
C LEU A 354 2.86 -18.46 12.31
N LEU A 355 1.89 -17.85 12.96
CA LEU A 355 1.53 -18.15 14.35
C LEU A 355 1.07 -19.61 14.51
N ALA A 356 0.29 -20.13 13.57
CA ALA A 356 -0.12 -21.53 13.54
C ALA A 356 1.10 -22.47 13.47
N VAL A 357 2.07 -22.15 12.60
CA VAL A 357 3.32 -22.92 12.47
C VAL A 357 4.13 -22.87 13.76
N SER A 358 4.25 -21.70 14.41
CA SER A 358 4.92 -21.58 15.72
C SER A 358 4.23 -22.41 16.80
N TYR A 359 2.89 -22.40 16.87
CA TYR A 359 2.15 -23.26 17.79
C TYR A 359 2.38 -24.74 17.55
N TYR A 360 2.39 -25.17 16.29
CA TYR A 360 2.66 -26.55 15.93
C TYR A 360 4.07 -26.98 16.37
N LYS A 361 5.08 -26.12 16.14
CA LYS A 361 6.45 -26.34 16.58
C LYS A 361 6.58 -26.41 18.10
N ALA A 362 5.82 -25.57 18.82
CA ALA A 362 5.65 -25.62 20.27
C ALA A 362 4.75 -26.77 20.77
N LYS A 363 4.37 -27.73 19.89
CA LYS A 363 3.53 -28.90 20.19
C LYS A 363 2.10 -28.57 20.64
N ASN A 364 1.63 -27.35 20.41
CA ASN A 364 0.25 -26.95 20.67
C ASN A 364 -0.62 -27.07 19.41
N VAL A 365 -0.97 -28.31 19.06
CA VAL A 365 -1.75 -28.64 17.85
C VAL A 365 -3.12 -27.96 17.84
N ARG A 366 -3.78 -27.85 18.99
CA ARG A 366 -5.12 -27.23 19.08
C ARG A 366 -5.08 -25.73 18.77
N ALA A 367 -4.07 -25.02 19.27
CA ALA A 367 -3.89 -23.61 18.94
C ALA A 367 -3.50 -23.44 17.47
N ALA A 368 -2.61 -24.30 16.95
CA ALA A 368 -2.24 -24.27 15.54
C ALA A 368 -3.44 -24.41 14.59
N ALA A 369 -4.36 -25.33 14.88
CA ALA A 369 -5.56 -25.52 14.07
C ALA A 369 -6.44 -24.26 14.01
N ARG A 370 -6.70 -23.62 15.16
CA ARG A 370 -7.48 -22.36 15.22
C ARG A 370 -6.85 -21.23 14.41
N GLU A 371 -5.53 -21.12 14.44
CA GLU A 371 -4.84 -20.07 13.69
C GLU A 371 -4.81 -20.36 12.19
N PHE A 372 -4.75 -21.62 11.76
CA PHE A 372 -4.97 -21.96 10.34
C PHE A 372 -6.40 -21.68 9.89
N GLU A 373 -7.41 -21.93 10.73
CA GLU A 373 -8.80 -21.56 10.46
C GLU A 373 -8.95 -20.03 10.33
N ALA A 374 -8.31 -19.26 11.23
CA ALA A 374 -8.30 -17.80 11.15
C ALA A 374 -7.59 -17.28 9.89
N ALA A 375 -6.45 -17.88 9.51
CA ALA A 375 -5.76 -17.57 8.26
C ALA A 375 -6.65 -17.85 7.04
N LEU A 376 -7.37 -18.98 7.03
CA LEU A 376 -8.28 -19.34 5.95
C LEU A 376 -9.47 -18.37 5.85
N ALA A 377 -10.06 -17.98 6.99
CA ALA A 377 -11.18 -17.05 7.01
C ALA A 377 -10.82 -15.64 6.52
N LYS A 378 -9.54 -15.28 6.54
CA LYS A 378 -8.99 -13.98 6.13
C LYS A 378 -8.20 -14.04 4.82
N ALA A 379 -8.16 -15.20 4.16
CA ALA A 379 -7.39 -15.36 2.94
C ALA A 379 -7.97 -14.47 1.83
N ASP A 380 -7.08 -13.80 1.12
CA ASP A 380 -7.42 -12.83 0.05
C ASP A 380 -7.36 -13.44 -1.36
N SER A 381 -6.89 -14.68 -1.46
CA SER A 381 -6.64 -15.38 -2.72
C SER A 381 -7.02 -16.86 -2.65
N PRO A 382 -7.45 -17.47 -3.77
CA PRO A 382 -7.65 -18.92 -3.86
C PRO A 382 -6.40 -19.72 -3.51
N GLU A 383 -5.21 -19.23 -3.88
CA GLU A 383 -3.92 -19.85 -3.61
C GLU A 383 -3.63 -19.88 -2.11
N ALA A 384 -3.82 -18.76 -1.41
CA ALA A 384 -3.67 -18.70 0.05
C ALA A 384 -4.69 -19.63 0.74
N SER A 385 -5.95 -19.59 0.30
CA SER A 385 -7.02 -20.45 0.81
C SER A 385 -6.68 -21.93 0.69
N GLY A 386 -6.27 -22.37 -0.51
CA GLY A 386 -5.87 -23.75 -0.77
C GLY A 386 -4.66 -24.18 0.06
N LEU A 387 -3.66 -23.29 0.20
CA LEU A 387 -2.49 -23.54 1.06
C LEU A 387 -2.90 -23.75 2.53
N TYR A 388 -3.76 -22.90 3.07
CA TYR A 388 -4.18 -22.97 4.48
C TYR A 388 -5.07 -24.18 4.75
N GLN A 389 -5.98 -24.51 3.83
CA GLN A 389 -6.77 -25.74 3.88
C GLN A 389 -5.87 -26.99 3.89
N ALA A 390 -4.89 -27.06 3.00
CA ALA A 390 -3.95 -28.18 2.95
C ALA A 390 -3.15 -28.33 4.24
N LYS A 391 -2.66 -27.22 4.81
CA LYS A 391 -1.92 -27.22 6.09
C LYS A 391 -2.80 -27.64 7.26
N LEU A 392 -4.04 -27.14 7.34
CA LEU A 392 -5.00 -27.52 8.37
C LEU A 392 -5.36 -29.01 8.29
N ALA A 393 -5.65 -29.52 7.08
CA ALA A 393 -5.94 -30.94 6.87
C ALA A 393 -4.76 -31.83 7.30
N ALA A 394 -3.54 -31.47 6.89
CA ALA A 394 -2.32 -32.19 7.27
C ALA A 394 -2.08 -32.20 8.79
N LEU A 395 -2.43 -31.12 9.50
CA LEU A 395 -2.34 -31.03 10.95
C LEU A 395 -3.35 -31.95 11.65
N LEU A 396 -4.58 -32.02 11.14
CA LEU A 396 -5.66 -32.81 11.75
C LEU A 396 -5.52 -34.32 11.54
N GLN A 397 -4.84 -34.74 10.46
CA GLN A 397 -4.57 -36.15 10.15
C GLN A 397 -3.44 -36.78 11.00
N GLN A 398 -2.74 -35.99 11.85
CA GLN A 398 -1.69 -36.48 12.74
C GLN A 398 -2.21 -36.91 14.13
N LYS A 399 -3.52 -36.87 14.35
CA LYS A 399 -4.18 -37.50 15.51
C LYS A 399 -4.35 -38.99 15.27
#